data_AF-U5N8N2-F1
#
_entry.id   AF-U5N8N2-F1
#
_cell.length_a   1.000
_cell.length_b   1.000
_cell.length_c   1.000
_cell.angle_alpha   90.00
_cell.angle_beta   90.00
_cell.angle_gamma   90.00
#
_symmetry.space_group_name_H-M   'P 1'
#
loop_
_entity.id
_entity.type
_entity.pdbx_description
1 polymer ?
#
loop_
_entity_poly.entity_id
_entity_poly.type
_entity_poly.pdbx_seq_one_letter_code
_entity_poly.pdbx_strand_id
1 'polypeptide(L)'
;MVVMNKFIFPKKLLSRLGLLSLVITLALLLADQAETAIAWWIMMACMLPALIWVSSSRFLSFKVFVWSAFVTQAVTMPYFYLFPDKYQFQIHRPFYYTGLESLQIFYKVGIFLLVFLFIAGILTRILKKSIQDHHLIRLVANIHQVPTSDNLFATEKISLTTSLISTGLIILIVLLMIPLNNWMFHMGIGLTGVLPPELPYRLSGILTYLAKLVIPALLVFLYLRTRRRSFLLVVVLGLYSAFLGVSTVSRSAALMVVLAPLAFSLLDRRWPLFIVAGVLATVSLSLTTYSRNIVYLVLFGSSGSVTGLDVIGVLLKTARDIIDWDQLWLIIPSIIGRFESFEQLWRVSFVNPEILGGGWAIITKSVDWRLIDLGHDAIHLEVLGYTVPEGFYMGLGGVLEYMLAAVNQSIFFYIPFAIVAASLLILQETALRVIGNRYYINPMLLSLLIFFLSLNYFVAPGYDIMNFFFIVLCISSLFPRFAVIQTFLVLVGACSQQLRVTGRSLP
;
A
#
# COMPACT_ATOMS: atom_id res chain seq x y z
N MET A 1 -10.02 -14.82 -21.32
CA MET A 1 -8.66 -15.37 -21.05
C MET A 1 -7.71 -15.31 -22.26
N VAL A 2 -8.17 -14.92 -23.46
CA VAL A 2 -7.32 -14.84 -24.68
C VAL A 2 -6.60 -13.49 -24.85
N VAL A 3 -7.04 -12.41 -24.18
CA VAL A 3 -6.46 -11.06 -24.35
C VAL A 3 -5.18 -10.81 -23.54
N MET A 4 -4.80 -11.68 -22.59
CA MET A 4 -3.57 -11.50 -21.79
C MET A 4 -2.35 -12.30 -22.28
N ASN A 5 -2.41 -13.02 -23.41
CA ASN A 5 -1.34 -13.95 -23.82
C ASN A 5 -0.33 -13.41 -24.85
N LYS A 6 -0.37 -12.11 -25.19
CA LYS A 6 0.69 -11.43 -25.97
C LYS A 6 1.57 -10.55 -25.06
N PHE A 7 2.16 -11.13 -24.01
CA PHE A 7 3.23 -10.45 -23.26
C PHE A 7 4.57 -10.59 -24.02
N ILE A 8 4.72 -9.81 -25.10
CA ILE A 8 6.02 -9.49 -25.75
C ILE A 8 6.76 -8.46 -24.86
N PHE A 9 6.81 -8.72 -23.55
CA PHE A 9 7.18 -7.73 -22.54
C PHE A 9 8.66 -7.71 -22.13
N PRO A 10 9.46 -8.79 -22.16
CA PRO A 10 10.77 -8.73 -21.53
C PRO A 10 11.71 -7.75 -22.25
N LYS A 11 11.77 -7.79 -23.59
CA LYS A 11 12.69 -6.91 -24.35
C LYS A 11 12.33 -5.41 -24.22
N LYS A 12 11.05 -5.06 -24.37
CA LYS A 12 10.61 -3.65 -24.27
C LYS A 12 10.77 -3.10 -22.86
N LEU A 13 10.45 -3.89 -21.83
CA LEU A 13 10.64 -3.48 -20.45
C LEU A 13 12.12 -3.25 -20.14
N LEU A 14 13.00 -4.19 -20.53
CA LEU A 14 14.43 -4.09 -20.28
C LEU A 14 15.04 -2.87 -20.98
N SER A 15 14.63 -2.59 -22.22
CA SER A 15 15.08 -1.38 -22.94
C SER A 15 14.66 -0.08 -22.25
N ARG A 16 13.44 -0.03 -21.69
CA ARG A 16 12.93 1.15 -20.99
C ARG A 16 13.59 1.34 -19.62
N LEU A 17 13.79 0.26 -18.88
CA LEU A 17 14.50 0.30 -17.59
C LEU A 17 15.97 0.66 -17.80
N GLY A 18 16.62 0.14 -18.85
CA GLY A 18 17.98 0.51 -19.21
C GLY A 18 18.12 1.99 -19.53
N LEU A 19 17.24 2.53 -20.38
CA LEU A 19 17.22 3.96 -20.70
C LEU A 19 16.97 4.82 -19.45
N LEU A 20 15.98 4.46 -18.64
CA LEU A 20 15.68 5.17 -17.40
C LEU A 20 16.86 5.15 -16.42
N SER A 21 17.50 3.98 -16.24
CA SER A 21 18.68 3.83 -15.40
C SER A 21 19.85 4.68 -15.87
N LEU A 22 20.07 4.76 -17.19
CA LEU A 22 21.11 5.62 -17.78
C LEU A 22 20.81 7.10 -17.53
N VAL A 23 19.56 7.54 -17.69
CA VAL A 23 19.16 8.93 -17.42
C VAL A 23 19.34 9.28 -15.94
N ILE A 24 18.93 8.39 -15.02
CA ILE A 24 19.11 8.59 -13.57
C ILE A 24 20.60 8.64 -13.22
N THR A 25 21.40 7.71 -13.76
CA THR A 25 22.86 7.68 -13.53
C THR A 25 23.50 8.97 -14.02
N LEU A 26 23.17 9.42 -15.23
CA LEU A 26 23.71 10.67 -15.78
C LEU A 26 23.31 11.87 -14.91
N ALA A 27 22.05 11.95 -14.47
CA ALA A 27 21.58 13.01 -13.59
C ALA A 27 22.33 13.02 -12.24
N LEU A 28 22.56 11.85 -11.63
CA LEU A 28 23.31 11.72 -10.39
C LEU A 28 24.78 12.12 -10.56
N LEU A 29 25.43 11.69 -11.65
CA LEU A 29 26.82 12.07 -11.93
C LEU A 29 26.95 13.57 -12.19
N LEU A 30 25.99 14.19 -12.90
CA LEU A 30 25.96 15.64 -13.13
C LEU A 30 25.73 16.43 -11.83
N ALA A 31 25.11 15.82 -10.82
CA ALA A 31 24.91 16.41 -9.49
C ALA A 31 26.07 16.14 -8.52
N ASP A 32 27.19 15.58 -9.00
CA ASP A 32 28.35 15.16 -8.20
C ASP A 32 28.02 14.08 -7.15
N GLN A 33 27.06 13.20 -7.48
CA GLN A 33 26.57 12.13 -6.60
C GLN A 33 27.04 10.76 -7.09
N ALA A 34 28.35 10.59 -7.25
CA ALA A 34 28.96 9.36 -7.78
C ALA A 34 28.67 8.13 -6.91
N GLU A 35 28.75 8.26 -5.58
CA GLU A 35 28.47 7.17 -4.64
C GLU A 35 27.01 6.68 -4.76
N THR A 36 26.06 7.62 -4.88
CA THR A 36 24.64 7.32 -5.11
C THR A 36 24.43 6.60 -6.45
N ALA A 37 25.17 6.98 -7.49
CA ALA A 37 25.12 6.31 -8.79
C ALA A 37 25.67 4.88 -8.71
N ILE A 38 26.74 4.65 -7.94
CA ILE A 38 27.28 3.30 -7.69
C ILE A 38 26.26 2.45 -6.94
N ALA A 39 25.67 2.97 -5.86
CA ALA A 39 24.62 2.28 -5.11
C ALA A 39 23.40 1.94 -5.99
N TRP A 40 23.02 2.84 -6.91
CA TRP A 40 21.96 2.60 -7.89
C TRP A 40 22.26 1.41 -8.79
N TRP A 41 23.47 1.32 -9.34
CA TRP A 41 23.87 0.19 -10.18
C TRP A 41 23.94 -1.12 -9.41
N ILE A 42 24.40 -1.10 -8.16
CA ILE A 42 24.41 -2.26 -7.26
C ILE A 42 22.98 -2.76 -7.03
N MET A 43 22.07 -1.87 -6.65
CA MET A 43 20.65 -2.20 -6.49
C MET A 43 20.08 -2.83 -7.77
N MET A 44 20.32 -2.22 -8.92
CA MET A 44 19.88 -2.73 -10.22
C MET A 44 20.46 -4.12 -10.49
N ALA A 45 21.77 -4.32 -10.31
CA ALA A 45 22.43 -5.60 -10.54
C ALA A 45 21.85 -6.74 -9.67
N CYS A 46 21.57 -6.45 -8.40
CA CYS A 46 21.04 -7.44 -7.46
C CYS A 46 19.54 -7.75 -7.67
N MET A 47 18.71 -6.76 -8.01
CA MET A 47 17.25 -6.93 -8.06
C MET A 47 16.70 -7.22 -9.47
N LEU A 48 17.41 -6.81 -10.54
CA LEU A 48 16.97 -6.98 -11.91
C LEU A 48 16.75 -8.45 -12.33
N PRO A 49 17.61 -9.42 -11.94
CA PRO A 49 17.37 -10.83 -12.25
C PRO A 49 16.01 -11.35 -11.75
N ALA A 50 15.63 -10.98 -10.53
CA ALA A 50 14.33 -11.36 -9.96
C ALA A 50 13.16 -10.67 -10.71
N LEU A 51 13.30 -9.40 -11.10
CA LEU A 51 12.29 -8.69 -11.90
C LEU A 51 12.08 -9.31 -13.28
N ILE A 52 13.16 -9.70 -13.96
CA ILE A 52 13.07 -10.37 -15.26
C ILE A 52 12.36 -11.71 -15.07
N TRP A 53 12.74 -12.48 -14.06
CA TRP A 53 12.13 -13.79 -13.83
C TRP A 53 10.65 -13.67 -13.45
N VAL A 54 10.28 -12.78 -12.52
CA VAL A 54 8.88 -12.62 -12.10
C VAL A 54 7.98 -12.11 -13.23
N SER A 55 8.52 -11.38 -14.21
CA SER A 55 7.76 -10.91 -15.37
C SER A 55 7.14 -12.06 -16.17
N SER A 56 7.79 -13.23 -16.16
CA SER A 56 7.32 -14.47 -16.78
C SER A 56 6.30 -15.25 -15.94
N SER A 57 6.13 -14.89 -14.66
CA SER A 57 5.18 -15.57 -13.77
C SER A 57 3.72 -15.32 -14.18
N ARG A 58 2.87 -16.30 -13.91
CA ARG A 58 1.40 -16.22 -14.08
C ARG A 58 0.67 -15.67 -12.85
N PHE A 59 1.34 -15.63 -11.70
CA PHE A 59 0.78 -15.14 -10.44
C PHE A 59 0.98 -13.64 -10.35
N LEU A 60 -0.12 -12.91 -10.13
CA LEU A 60 -0.09 -11.47 -9.91
C LEU A 60 0.54 -11.15 -8.55
N SER A 61 0.30 -11.99 -7.54
CA SER A 61 0.82 -11.81 -6.18
C SER A 61 2.35 -11.73 -6.16
N PHE A 62 3.03 -12.63 -6.88
CA PHE A 62 4.49 -12.61 -7.02
C PHE A 62 4.98 -11.35 -7.72
N LYS A 63 4.30 -10.91 -8.78
CA LYS A 63 4.66 -9.67 -9.49
C LYS A 63 4.57 -8.50 -8.55
N VAL A 64 3.46 -8.36 -7.82
CA VAL A 64 3.28 -7.27 -6.86
C VAL A 64 4.37 -7.31 -5.79
N PHE A 65 4.65 -8.47 -5.21
CA PHE A 65 5.70 -8.62 -4.19
C PHE A 65 7.09 -8.15 -4.68
N VAL A 66 7.56 -8.67 -5.82
CA VAL A 66 8.90 -8.34 -6.36
C VAL A 66 8.95 -6.91 -6.90
N TRP A 67 7.88 -6.42 -7.55
CA TRP A 67 7.83 -5.04 -8.03
C TRP A 67 7.76 -4.04 -6.88
N SER A 68 7.02 -4.33 -5.81
CA SER A 68 6.98 -3.47 -4.63
C SER A 68 8.38 -3.35 -4.02
N ALA A 69 9.08 -4.48 -3.83
CA ALA A 69 10.47 -4.46 -3.37
C ALA A 69 11.37 -3.59 -4.26
N PHE A 70 11.29 -3.74 -5.58
CA PHE A 70 12.11 -2.93 -6.47
C PHE A 70 11.75 -1.44 -6.44
N VAL A 71 10.46 -1.10 -6.53
CA VAL A 71 9.99 0.29 -6.58
C VAL A 71 10.31 1.01 -5.27
N THR A 72 10.16 0.34 -4.12
CA THR A 72 10.48 0.95 -2.83
C THR A 72 11.95 1.29 -2.73
N GLN A 73 12.84 0.39 -3.13
CA GLN A 73 14.28 0.63 -3.09
C GLN A 73 14.75 1.63 -4.15
N ALA A 74 14.18 1.56 -5.35
CA ALA A 74 14.50 2.50 -6.43
C ALA A 74 14.12 3.95 -6.09
N VAL A 75 13.16 4.18 -5.20
CA VAL A 75 12.84 5.54 -4.76
C VAL A 75 13.57 5.91 -3.47
N THR A 76 13.60 5.01 -2.49
CA THR A 76 14.07 5.36 -1.15
C THR A 76 15.59 5.36 -1.02
N MET A 77 16.31 4.52 -1.78
CA MET A 77 17.77 4.48 -1.71
C MET A 77 18.43 5.76 -2.26
N PRO A 78 18.10 6.25 -3.48
CA PRO A 78 18.71 7.50 -3.94
C PRO A 78 18.40 8.66 -3.00
N TYR A 79 17.17 8.72 -2.49
CA TYR A 79 16.77 9.72 -1.50
C TYR A 79 17.63 9.66 -0.23
N PHE A 80 17.90 8.45 0.25
CA PHE A 80 18.71 8.24 1.44
C PHE A 80 20.14 8.77 1.31
N TYR A 81 20.77 8.56 0.15
CA TYR A 81 22.12 9.06 -0.13
C TYR A 81 22.17 10.56 -0.43
N LEU A 82 21.14 11.13 -1.06
CA LEU A 82 21.09 12.55 -1.41
C LEU A 82 20.89 13.46 -0.19
N PHE A 83 20.40 12.93 0.93
CA PHE A 83 20.10 13.72 2.13
C PHE A 83 20.71 13.11 3.40
N PRO A 84 22.05 12.95 3.47
CA PRO A 84 22.71 12.29 4.61
C PRO A 84 22.42 13.00 5.94
N ASP A 85 22.30 14.33 5.92
CA ASP A 85 22.00 15.15 7.12
C ASP A 85 20.65 14.82 7.76
N LYS A 86 19.69 14.28 7.00
CA LYS A 86 18.38 13.86 7.52
C LYS A 86 18.43 12.49 8.20
N TYR A 87 19.51 11.74 7.95
CA TYR A 87 19.69 10.37 8.37
C TYR A 87 20.90 10.24 9.30
N GLN A 88 21.08 11.20 10.21
CA GLN A 88 22.13 11.14 11.22
C GLN A 88 21.86 9.96 12.16
N PHE A 89 22.64 8.90 11.98
CA PHE A 89 22.57 7.73 12.82
C PHE A 89 23.32 7.94 14.13
N GLN A 90 22.90 7.20 15.16
CA GLN A 90 23.60 7.20 16.42
C GLN A 90 25.05 6.72 16.22
N ILE A 91 25.95 7.23 17.07
CA ILE A 91 27.40 6.95 17.08
C ILE A 91 27.72 5.44 16.98
N HIS A 92 26.82 4.58 17.47
CA HIS A 92 27.04 3.14 17.53
C HIS A 92 26.92 2.39 16.19
N ARG A 93 26.33 2.99 15.13
CA ARG A 93 26.21 2.40 13.78
C ARG A 93 26.44 3.46 12.69
N PRO A 94 27.69 3.87 12.44
CA PRO A 94 27.97 4.83 11.39
C PRO A 94 27.65 4.25 10.02
N PHE A 95 27.09 5.08 9.15
CA PHE A 95 26.99 4.83 7.71
C PHE A 95 27.82 5.89 7.01
N TYR A 96 28.79 5.48 6.20
CA TYR A 96 29.72 6.42 5.56
C TYR A 96 29.19 6.95 4.22
N TYR A 97 27.99 6.52 3.80
CA TYR A 97 27.37 6.90 2.52
C TYR A 97 28.25 6.57 1.32
N THR A 98 29.05 5.51 1.43
CA THR A 98 29.79 4.95 0.29
C THR A 98 28.88 4.00 -0.48
N GLY A 99 28.88 4.09 -1.80
CA GLY A 99 27.96 3.30 -2.63
C GLY A 99 28.12 1.79 -2.42
N LEU A 100 29.33 1.35 -2.05
CA LEU A 100 29.65 -0.04 -1.75
C LEU A 100 28.97 -0.58 -0.48
N GLU A 101 28.65 0.25 0.51
CA GLU A 101 27.94 -0.20 1.72
C GLU A 101 26.54 -0.73 1.37
N SER A 102 25.90 -0.20 0.32
CA SER A 102 24.62 -0.72 -0.16
C SER A 102 24.69 -2.16 -0.67
N LEU A 103 25.88 -2.64 -1.07
CA LEU A 103 26.07 -3.99 -1.60
C LEU A 103 25.67 -5.06 -0.59
N GLN A 104 26.03 -4.88 0.68
CA GLN A 104 25.73 -5.87 1.72
C GLN A 104 24.22 -6.07 1.90
N ILE A 105 23.44 -5.01 1.74
CA ILE A 105 21.97 -5.04 1.84
C ILE A 105 21.38 -5.62 0.56
N PHE A 106 21.71 -5.07 -0.60
CA PHE A 106 21.08 -5.45 -1.86
C PHE A 106 21.47 -6.86 -2.31
N TYR A 107 22.68 -7.32 -2.02
CA TYR A 107 23.07 -8.72 -2.23
C TYR A 107 22.16 -9.66 -1.44
N LYS A 108 21.91 -9.37 -0.16
CA LYS A 108 21.05 -10.19 0.69
C LYS A 108 19.60 -10.20 0.18
N VAL A 109 19.06 -9.03 -0.17
CA VAL A 109 17.70 -8.89 -0.73
C VAL A 109 17.59 -9.58 -2.09
N GLY A 110 18.58 -9.40 -2.97
CA GLY A 110 18.62 -10.01 -4.31
C GLY A 110 18.62 -11.54 -4.26
N ILE A 111 19.47 -12.12 -3.40
CA ILE A 111 19.49 -13.58 -3.18
C ILE A 111 18.14 -14.06 -2.66
N PHE A 112 17.57 -13.40 -1.65
CA PHE A 112 16.27 -13.77 -1.13
C PHE A 112 15.20 -13.81 -2.23
N LEU A 113 15.11 -12.77 -3.06
CA LEU A 113 14.12 -12.71 -4.14
C LEU A 113 14.32 -13.82 -5.18
N LEU A 114 15.57 -14.21 -5.48
CA LEU A 114 15.86 -15.33 -6.36
C LEU A 114 15.49 -16.69 -5.74
N VAL A 115 15.81 -16.91 -4.47
CA VAL A 115 15.42 -18.11 -3.72
C VAL A 115 13.89 -18.21 -3.62
N PHE A 116 13.22 -17.10 -3.32
CA PHE A 116 11.76 -16.98 -3.33
C PHE A 116 11.16 -17.39 -4.68
N LEU A 117 11.65 -16.86 -5.81
CA LEU A 117 11.13 -17.20 -7.13
C LEU A 117 11.42 -18.65 -7.53
N PHE A 118 12.56 -19.19 -7.14
CA PHE A 118 12.90 -20.59 -7.34
C PHE A 118 11.93 -21.52 -6.61
N ILE A 119 11.73 -21.30 -5.31
CA ILE A 119 10.81 -22.07 -4.47
C ILE A 119 9.36 -21.90 -4.95
N ALA A 120 8.94 -20.69 -5.28
CA ALA A 120 7.65 -20.42 -5.90
C ALA A 120 7.47 -21.21 -7.21
N GLY A 121 8.52 -21.29 -8.05
CA GLY A 121 8.54 -22.10 -9.26
C GLY A 121 8.32 -23.60 -8.98
N ILE A 122 8.94 -24.14 -7.93
CA ILE A 122 8.75 -25.53 -7.49
C ILE A 122 7.32 -25.75 -6.98
N LEU A 123 6.86 -24.93 -6.02
CA LEU A 123 5.53 -25.06 -5.41
C LEU A 123 4.41 -24.96 -6.44
N THR A 124 4.53 -24.03 -7.39
CA THR A 124 3.52 -23.89 -8.46
C THR A 124 3.48 -25.09 -9.39
N ARG A 125 4.60 -25.76 -9.65
CA ARG A 125 4.63 -27.02 -10.42
C ARG A 125 3.95 -28.17 -9.67
N ILE A 126 4.22 -28.28 -8.37
CA ILE A 126 3.59 -29.30 -7.49
C ILE A 126 2.07 -29.10 -7.47
N LEU A 127 1.62 -27.87 -7.23
CA LEU A 127 0.18 -27.56 -7.15
C LEU A 127 -0.54 -27.66 -8.50
N LYS A 128 0.12 -27.32 -9.61
CA LYS A 128 -0.49 -27.43 -10.94
C LYS A 128 -0.91 -28.85 -11.28
N LYS A 129 -0.11 -29.85 -10.89
CA LYS A 129 -0.43 -31.27 -11.09
C LYS A 129 -1.74 -31.64 -10.38
N SER A 130 -1.89 -31.21 -9.12
CA SER A 130 -3.10 -31.47 -8.33
C SER A 130 -4.36 -30.77 -8.87
N ILE A 131 -4.24 -29.51 -9.32
CA ILE A 131 -5.40 -28.72 -9.76
C ILE A 131 -5.89 -29.14 -11.15
N GLN A 132 -4.99 -29.51 -12.08
CA GLN A 132 -5.39 -29.91 -13.44
C GLN A 132 -6.25 -31.19 -13.44
N ASP A 133 -6.00 -32.12 -12.53
CA ASP A 133 -6.76 -33.38 -12.46
C ASP A 133 -8.22 -33.19 -12.01
N HIS A 134 -8.52 -32.14 -11.23
CA HIS A 134 -9.90 -31.84 -10.80
C HIS A 134 -10.65 -30.85 -11.70
N HIS A 135 -9.95 -29.94 -12.38
CA HIS A 135 -10.59 -28.85 -13.11
C HIS A 135 -10.96 -29.21 -14.56
N LEU A 136 -10.28 -30.19 -15.18
CA LEU A 136 -10.57 -30.63 -16.55
C LEU A 136 -11.93 -31.34 -16.64
N ILE A 137 -12.32 -32.06 -15.57
CA ILE A 137 -13.61 -32.75 -15.46
C ILE A 137 -14.78 -31.75 -15.30
N ARG A 138 -14.58 -30.58 -14.65
CA ARG A 138 -15.63 -29.55 -14.48
C ARG A 138 -15.66 -28.48 -15.57
N LEU A 139 -14.54 -28.19 -16.24
CA LEU A 139 -14.50 -27.20 -17.32
C LEU A 139 -15.12 -27.74 -18.61
N VAL A 140 -14.88 -28.99 -18.98
CA VAL A 140 -15.52 -29.59 -20.17
C VAL A 140 -17.06 -29.64 -20.01
N ALA A 141 -17.57 -29.81 -18.79
CA ALA A 141 -19.00 -29.81 -18.52
C ALA A 141 -19.68 -28.42 -18.57
N ASN A 142 -18.94 -27.31 -18.38
CA ASN A 142 -19.52 -25.95 -18.25
C ASN A 142 -19.09 -24.93 -19.33
N ILE A 143 -18.13 -25.27 -20.20
CA ILE A 143 -17.66 -24.37 -21.27
C ILE A 143 -18.71 -24.09 -22.35
N HIS A 144 -19.80 -24.87 -22.43
CA HIS A 144 -20.86 -24.62 -23.42
C HIS A 144 -21.81 -23.45 -23.09
N GLN A 145 -21.66 -22.72 -21.96
CA GLN A 145 -22.64 -21.70 -21.57
C GLN A 145 -22.10 -20.37 -21.01
N VAL A 146 -20.80 -20.06 -21.11
CA VAL A 146 -20.32 -18.73 -20.66
C VAL A 146 -20.32 -17.74 -21.82
N PRO A 147 -21.25 -16.77 -21.86
CA PRO A 147 -21.28 -15.75 -22.91
C PRO A 147 -19.97 -14.94 -22.90
N THR A 148 -19.39 -14.78 -24.08
CA THR A 148 -18.11 -14.12 -24.36
C THR A 148 -18.06 -12.71 -23.75
N SER A 149 -17.02 -12.51 -22.93
CA SER A 149 -16.80 -11.41 -21.98
C SER A 149 -16.49 -10.04 -22.58
N ASP A 150 -16.64 -9.84 -23.89
CA ASP A 150 -16.17 -8.61 -24.55
C ASP A 150 -17.03 -7.38 -24.23
N ASN A 151 -18.18 -7.56 -23.56
CA ASN A 151 -19.07 -6.48 -23.11
C ASN A 151 -19.11 -6.24 -21.59
N LEU A 152 -18.24 -6.88 -20.78
CA LEU A 152 -18.27 -6.68 -19.32
C LEU A 152 -17.75 -5.31 -18.84
N PHE A 153 -17.05 -4.59 -19.74
CA PHE A 153 -16.69 -3.17 -19.57
C PHE A 153 -17.43 -2.27 -20.56
N ALA A 154 -18.57 -2.72 -21.11
CA ALA A 154 -19.54 -1.76 -21.61
C ALA A 154 -19.90 -0.90 -20.40
N THR A 155 -19.23 0.25 -20.28
CA THR A 155 -19.56 1.31 -19.35
C THR A 155 -21.05 1.51 -19.49
N GLU A 156 -21.82 0.94 -18.57
CA GLU A 156 -23.24 1.27 -18.47
C GLU A 156 -23.28 2.78 -18.52
N LYS A 157 -24.07 3.29 -19.46
CA LYS A 157 -24.13 4.70 -19.76
C LYS A 157 -24.74 5.35 -18.53
N ILE A 158 -23.91 5.68 -17.53
CA ILE A 158 -24.33 6.30 -16.28
C ILE A 158 -25.16 7.49 -16.70
N SER A 159 -26.44 7.48 -16.31
CA SER A 159 -27.37 8.51 -16.74
C SER A 159 -26.82 9.86 -16.28
N LEU A 160 -26.92 10.88 -17.13
CA LEU A 160 -26.41 12.21 -16.80
C LEU A 160 -26.98 12.69 -15.45
N THR A 161 -28.25 12.37 -15.20
CA THR A 161 -28.98 12.65 -13.96
C THR A 161 -28.34 12.01 -12.72
N THR A 162 -28.02 10.71 -12.75
CA THR A 162 -27.38 10.04 -11.60
C THR A 162 -25.98 10.59 -11.33
N SER A 163 -25.24 10.94 -12.38
CA SER A 163 -23.93 11.58 -12.24
C SER A 163 -24.04 12.98 -11.63
N LEU A 164 -25.01 13.79 -12.05
CA LEU A 164 -25.23 15.14 -11.53
C LEU A 164 -25.67 15.09 -10.06
N ILE A 165 -26.62 14.22 -9.72
CA ILE A 165 -27.06 14.02 -8.33
C ILE A 165 -25.90 13.58 -7.44
N SER A 166 -25.12 12.59 -7.87
CA SER A 166 -23.96 12.11 -7.10
C SER A 166 -22.89 13.20 -6.92
N THR A 167 -22.67 14.02 -7.95
CA THR A 167 -21.74 15.17 -7.87
C THR A 167 -22.25 16.22 -6.90
N GLY A 168 -23.55 16.57 -6.96
CA GLY A 168 -24.18 17.50 -6.03
C GLY A 168 -24.12 17.01 -4.58
N LEU A 169 -24.35 15.72 -4.35
CA LEU A 169 -24.22 15.11 -3.02
C LEU A 169 -22.78 15.15 -2.49
N ILE A 170 -21.78 14.90 -3.34
CA ILE A 170 -20.37 15.03 -2.95
C ILE A 170 -20.07 16.46 -2.50
N ILE A 171 -20.47 17.46 -3.29
CA ILE A 171 -20.24 18.87 -2.96
C ILE A 171 -20.96 19.24 -1.66
N LEU A 172 -22.22 18.80 -1.50
CA LEU A 172 -23.00 19.05 -0.29
C LEU A 172 -22.34 18.43 0.96
N ILE A 173 -21.89 17.17 0.87
CA ILE A 173 -21.19 16.50 1.97
C ILE A 173 -19.91 17.26 2.31
N VAL A 174 -19.11 17.65 1.32
CA VAL A 174 -17.88 18.44 1.55
C VAL A 174 -18.21 19.76 2.25
N LEU A 175 -19.22 20.49 1.79
CA LEU A 175 -19.64 21.77 2.40
C LEU A 175 -20.12 21.61 3.84
N LEU A 176 -20.85 20.54 4.17
CA LEU A 176 -21.30 20.26 5.54
C LEU A 176 -20.14 19.82 6.44
N MET A 177 -19.18 19.08 5.89
CA MET A 177 -18.06 18.54 6.65
C MET A 177 -16.99 19.57 6.98
N ILE A 178 -16.81 20.61 6.17
CA ILE A 178 -15.84 21.69 6.46
C ILE A 178 -16.05 22.33 7.84
N PRO A 179 -17.24 22.90 8.16
CA PRO A 179 -17.47 23.52 9.46
C PRO A 179 -17.45 22.50 10.60
N LEU A 180 -17.96 21.29 10.37
CA LEU A 180 -17.94 20.22 11.38
C LEU A 180 -16.50 19.83 11.75
N ASN A 181 -15.64 19.58 10.76
CA ASN A 181 -14.24 19.25 10.99
C ASN A 181 -13.46 20.40 11.61
N ASN A 182 -13.78 21.66 11.28
CA ASN A 182 -13.16 22.82 11.92
C ASN A 182 -13.53 22.88 13.40
N TRP A 183 -14.81 22.71 13.74
CA TRP A 183 -15.26 22.64 15.13
C TRP A 183 -14.63 21.45 15.88
N MET A 184 -14.58 20.27 15.26
CA MET A 184 -13.91 19.09 15.84
C MET A 184 -12.44 19.36 16.13
N PHE A 185 -11.74 20.02 15.21
CA PHE A 185 -10.32 20.39 15.40
C PHE A 185 -10.13 21.32 16.60
N HIS A 186 -10.98 22.34 16.76
CA HIS A 186 -10.92 23.23 17.94
C HIS A 186 -11.08 22.49 19.26
N MET A 187 -11.98 21.50 19.27
CA MET A 187 -12.24 20.67 20.44
C MET A 187 -11.21 19.54 20.62
N GLY A 188 -10.22 19.40 19.72
CA GLY A 188 -9.25 18.30 19.75
C GLY A 188 -9.84 16.92 19.42
N ILE A 189 -11.06 16.87 18.87
CA ILE A 189 -11.74 15.62 18.53
C ILE A 189 -11.17 15.08 17.22
N GLY A 190 -10.73 13.82 17.24
CA GLY A 190 -10.22 13.16 16.05
C GLY A 190 -8.79 13.56 15.68
N LEU A 191 -8.10 14.34 16.52
CA LEU A 191 -6.65 14.49 16.43
C LEU A 191 -5.98 13.16 16.81
N THR A 192 -5.13 12.66 15.92
CA THR A 192 -4.44 11.38 16.18
C THR A 192 -3.50 11.56 17.37
N GLY A 193 -3.41 10.64 18.34
CA GLY A 193 -2.44 10.79 19.45
C GLY A 193 -2.69 11.95 20.43
N VAL A 194 -3.83 12.64 20.36
CA VAL A 194 -4.32 13.55 21.40
C VAL A 194 -5.47 12.85 22.10
N LEU A 195 -5.50 12.91 23.44
CA LEU A 195 -6.64 12.42 24.20
C LEU A 195 -7.87 13.27 23.86
N PRO A 196 -8.97 12.68 23.35
CA PRO A 196 -10.16 13.43 22.99
C PRO A 196 -10.85 13.96 24.26
N PRO A 197 -11.56 15.10 24.18
CA PRO A 197 -12.37 15.56 25.29
C PRO A 197 -13.47 14.55 25.63
N GLU A 198 -13.81 14.47 26.91
CA GLU A 198 -14.93 13.67 27.40
C GLU A 198 -16.25 14.37 27.04
N LEU A 199 -16.79 14.03 25.88
CA LEU A 199 -18.14 14.43 25.47
C LEU A 199 -19.15 13.35 25.87
N PRO A 200 -20.40 13.74 26.21
CA PRO A 200 -21.44 12.79 26.58
C PRO A 200 -21.72 11.79 25.45
N TYR A 201 -22.18 10.60 25.81
CA TYR A 201 -22.57 9.53 24.87
C TYR A 201 -21.47 9.05 23.91
N ARG A 202 -20.18 9.16 24.29
CA ARG A 202 -19.03 8.77 23.44
C ARG A 202 -19.04 9.48 22.07
N LEU A 203 -19.60 10.69 22.03
CA LEU A 203 -19.80 11.45 20.80
C LEU A 203 -18.47 11.77 20.10
N SER A 204 -17.38 11.92 20.87
CA SER A 204 -16.01 12.06 20.35
C SER A 204 -15.59 10.87 19.46
N GLY A 205 -15.88 9.64 19.89
CA GLY A 205 -15.60 8.43 19.12
C GLY A 205 -16.43 8.36 17.84
N ILE A 206 -17.75 8.61 17.95
CA ILE A 206 -18.68 8.59 16.81
C ILE A 206 -18.22 9.59 15.74
N LEU A 207 -17.95 10.84 16.13
CA LEU A 207 -17.48 11.87 15.21
C LEU A 207 -16.12 11.51 14.59
N THR A 208 -15.22 10.92 15.36
CA THR A 208 -13.92 10.46 14.85
C THR A 208 -14.08 9.41 13.74
N TYR A 209 -14.92 8.39 13.95
CA TYR A 209 -15.19 7.37 12.93
C TYR A 209 -15.98 7.93 11.74
N LEU A 210 -16.91 8.85 11.99
CA LEU A 210 -17.65 9.54 10.92
C LEU A 210 -16.69 10.26 9.98
N ALA A 211 -15.81 11.11 10.52
CA ALA A 211 -14.88 11.92 9.74
C ALA A 211 -13.76 11.10 9.09
N LYS A 212 -13.17 10.11 9.79
CA LYS A 212 -12.00 9.36 9.29
C LYS A 212 -12.34 8.16 8.42
N LEU A 213 -13.54 7.58 8.55
CA LEU A 213 -13.90 6.33 7.87
C LEU A 213 -15.18 6.44 7.05
N VAL A 214 -16.30 6.78 7.69
CA VAL A 214 -17.63 6.74 7.05
C VAL A 214 -17.74 7.74 5.91
N ILE A 215 -17.36 9.00 6.14
CA ILE A 215 -17.43 10.05 5.13
C ILE A 215 -16.47 9.77 3.97
N PRO A 216 -15.18 9.45 4.17
CA PRO A 216 -14.31 9.05 3.06
C PRO A 216 -14.88 7.86 2.26
N ALA A 217 -15.39 6.83 2.92
CA ALA A 217 -16.00 5.68 2.24
C ALA A 217 -17.24 6.08 1.42
N LEU A 218 -18.10 6.94 1.97
CA LEU A 218 -19.28 7.48 1.28
C LEU A 218 -18.89 8.33 0.06
N LEU A 219 -17.85 9.15 0.18
CA LEU A 219 -17.33 9.95 -0.94
C LEU A 219 -16.76 9.05 -2.04
N VAL A 220 -16.03 7.98 -1.69
CA VAL A 220 -15.58 6.96 -2.66
C VAL A 220 -16.78 6.31 -3.34
N PHE A 221 -17.79 5.90 -2.58
CA PHE A 221 -19.01 5.29 -3.12
C PHE A 221 -19.75 6.22 -4.09
N LEU A 222 -19.93 7.49 -3.73
CA LEU A 222 -20.57 8.47 -4.62
C LEU A 222 -19.70 8.75 -5.85
N TYR A 223 -18.37 8.81 -5.70
CA TYR A 223 -17.44 8.97 -6.82
C TYR A 223 -17.63 7.87 -7.87
N LEU A 224 -17.82 6.62 -7.44
CA LEU A 224 -18.07 5.48 -8.33
C LEU A 224 -19.30 5.67 -9.22
N ARG A 225 -20.30 6.42 -8.72
CA ARG A 225 -21.57 6.72 -9.41
C ARG A 225 -21.52 7.98 -10.28
N THR A 226 -20.41 8.70 -10.29
CA THR A 226 -20.22 9.88 -11.16
C THR A 226 -19.58 9.52 -12.49
N ARG A 227 -19.68 10.43 -13.47
CA ARG A 227 -18.80 10.41 -14.63
C ARG A 227 -17.37 10.63 -14.14
N ARG A 228 -16.63 9.53 -13.99
CA ARG A 228 -15.20 9.43 -13.57
C ARG A 228 -14.20 10.30 -14.37
N ARG A 229 -14.68 11.07 -15.34
CA ARG A 229 -13.90 12.01 -16.18
C ARG A 229 -13.88 13.44 -15.65
N SER A 230 -14.64 13.74 -14.58
CA SER A 230 -14.80 15.12 -14.12
C SER A 230 -13.53 15.65 -13.43
N PHE A 231 -12.84 16.58 -14.10
CA PHE A 231 -11.68 17.30 -13.52
C PHE A 231 -12.08 18.07 -12.25
N LEU A 232 -13.23 18.75 -12.28
CA LEU A 232 -13.75 19.50 -11.14
C LEU A 232 -13.86 18.62 -9.89
N LEU A 233 -14.32 17.39 -10.05
CA LEU A 233 -14.54 16.49 -8.92
C LEU A 233 -13.22 16.01 -8.32
N VAL A 234 -12.21 15.76 -9.16
CA VAL A 234 -10.83 15.46 -8.72
C VAL A 234 -10.28 16.63 -7.89
N VAL A 235 -10.48 17.87 -8.35
CA VAL A 235 -10.02 19.08 -7.64
C VAL A 235 -10.75 19.25 -6.31
N VAL A 236 -12.08 19.13 -6.29
CA VAL A 236 -12.89 19.25 -5.06
C VAL A 236 -12.47 18.21 -4.02
N LEU A 237 -12.34 16.94 -4.40
CA LEU A 237 -11.91 15.88 -3.50
C LEU A 237 -10.45 16.06 -3.04
N GLY A 238 -9.57 16.55 -3.92
CA GLY A 238 -8.18 16.82 -3.56
C GLY A 238 -8.03 17.97 -2.55
N LEU A 239 -8.76 19.07 -2.75
CA LEU A 239 -8.78 20.19 -1.79
C LEU A 239 -9.41 19.78 -0.47
N TYR A 240 -10.53 19.06 -0.50
CA TYR A 240 -11.16 18.54 0.72
C TYR A 240 -10.25 17.54 1.45
N SER A 241 -9.51 16.69 0.72
CA SER A 241 -8.51 15.80 1.30
C SER A 241 -7.44 16.56 2.07
N ALA A 242 -6.90 17.65 1.51
CA ALA A 242 -5.90 18.49 2.18
C ALA A 242 -6.48 19.09 3.47
N PHE A 243 -7.70 19.62 3.40
CA PHE A 243 -8.41 20.16 4.56
C PHE A 243 -8.64 19.10 5.65
N LEU A 244 -9.20 17.93 5.29
CA LEU A 244 -9.45 16.81 6.20
C LEU A 244 -8.14 16.27 6.81
N GLY A 245 -7.09 16.19 6.00
CA GLY A 245 -5.76 15.76 6.43
C GLY A 245 -5.21 16.67 7.53
N VAL A 246 -5.27 17.98 7.34
CA VAL A 246 -4.83 18.96 8.34
C VAL A 246 -5.75 18.97 9.56
N SER A 247 -7.08 18.97 9.37
CA SER A 247 -8.05 19.01 10.48
C SER A 247 -8.05 17.75 11.36
N THR A 248 -7.55 16.61 10.87
CA THR A 248 -7.44 15.37 11.65
C THR A 248 -5.99 14.99 11.95
N VAL A 249 -5.05 15.76 11.41
CA VAL A 249 -3.60 15.53 11.49
C VAL A 249 -3.27 14.09 11.05
N SER A 250 -4.00 13.59 10.03
CA SER A 250 -3.99 12.18 9.62
C SER A 250 -3.78 11.99 8.12
N ARG A 251 -2.60 11.49 7.76
CA ARG A 251 -2.23 11.18 6.36
C ARG A 251 -3.16 10.12 5.74
N SER A 252 -3.61 9.15 6.53
CA SER A 252 -4.50 8.09 6.03
C SER A 252 -5.89 8.61 5.70
N ALA A 253 -6.43 9.55 6.50
CA ALA A 253 -7.72 10.17 6.23
C ALA A 253 -7.68 11.00 4.93
N ALA A 254 -6.63 11.80 4.76
CA ALA A 254 -6.36 12.51 3.51
C ALA A 254 -6.30 11.55 2.30
N LEU A 255 -5.51 10.48 2.42
CA LEU A 255 -5.30 9.53 1.33
C LEU A 255 -6.57 8.77 0.96
N MET A 256 -7.42 8.39 1.92
CA MET A 256 -8.69 7.69 1.63
C MET A 256 -9.61 8.47 0.70
N VAL A 257 -9.67 9.81 0.84
CA VAL A 257 -10.51 10.67 -0.01
C VAL A 257 -9.97 10.74 -1.45
N VAL A 258 -8.65 10.82 -1.64
CA VAL A 258 -8.03 10.95 -2.98
C VAL A 258 -7.77 9.59 -3.64
N LEU A 259 -7.84 8.50 -2.87
CA LEU A 259 -7.58 7.15 -3.38
C LEU A 259 -8.50 6.79 -4.55
N ALA A 260 -9.78 7.13 -4.48
CA ALA A 260 -10.72 6.86 -5.57
C ALA A 260 -10.37 7.59 -6.88
N PRO A 261 -10.24 8.94 -6.91
CA PRO A 261 -9.86 9.61 -8.15
C PRO A 261 -8.50 9.16 -8.68
N LEU A 262 -7.54 8.84 -7.81
CA LEU A 262 -6.22 8.33 -8.20
C LEU A 262 -6.31 6.91 -8.81
N ALA A 263 -7.01 5.99 -8.17
CA ALA A 263 -7.19 4.63 -8.66
C ALA A 263 -7.96 4.60 -9.99
N PHE A 264 -9.09 5.32 -10.10
CA PHE A 264 -9.90 5.30 -11.32
C PHE A 264 -9.25 6.02 -12.49
N SER A 265 -8.51 7.10 -12.26
CA SER A 265 -7.76 7.74 -13.33
C SER A 265 -6.64 6.85 -13.87
N LEU A 266 -5.97 6.07 -13.01
CA LEU A 266 -4.98 5.07 -13.41
C LEU A 266 -5.62 3.92 -14.21
N LEU A 267 -6.70 3.35 -13.69
CA LEU A 267 -7.40 2.22 -14.31
C LEU A 267 -8.02 2.58 -15.66
N ASP A 268 -8.59 3.78 -15.77
CA ASP A 268 -9.14 4.32 -17.02
C ASP A 268 -8.06 4.87 -17.98
N ARG A 269 -6.77 4.76 -17.61
CA ARG A 269 -5.60 5.29 -18.37
C ARG A 269 -5.68 6.79 -18.68
N ARG A 270 -6.28 7.57 -17.78
CA ARG A 270 -6.42 9.03 -17.90
C ARG A 270 -5.27 9.73 -17.20
N TRP A 271 -4.10 9.70 -17.84
CA TRP A 271 -2.87 10.27 -17.29
C TRP A 271 -2.98 11.71 -16.79
N PRO A 272 -3.68 12.66 -17.46
CA PRO A 272 -3.79 14.02 -16.94
C PRO A 272 -4.53 14.10 -15.61
N LEU A 273 -5.64 13.37 -15.46
CA LEU A 273 -6.39 13.32 -14.20
C LEU A 273 -5.60 12.59 -13.11
N PHE A 274 -4.85 11.55 -13.48
CA PHE A 274 -3.98 10.83 -12.56
C PHE A 274 -2.86 11.73 -12.03
N ILE A 275 -2.22 12.51 -12.90
CA ILE A 275 -1.19 13.47 -12.51
C ILE A 275 -1.77 14.51 -11.56
N VAL A 276 -2.92 15.10 -11.90
CA VAL A 276 -3.58 16.11 -11.04
C VAL A 276 -3.98 15.52 -9.69
N ALA A 277 -4.60 14.35 -9.66
CA ALA A 277 -4.95 13.65 -8.42
C ALA A 277 -3.69 13.30 -7.60
N GLY A 278 -2.61 12.90 -8.26
CA GLY A 278 -1.31 12.63 -7.65
C GLY A 278 -0.70 13.85 -6.99
N VAL A 279 -0.66 14.98 -7.70
CA VAL A 279 -0.17 16.27 -7.17
C VAL A 279 -1.02 16.74 -5.97
N LEU A 280 -2.34 16.63 -6.07
CA LEU A 280 -3.23 16.99 -4.95
C LEU A 280 -3.04 16.05 -3.76
N ALA A 281 -2.83 14.75 -3.99
CA ALA A 281 -2.52 13.79 -2.93
C ALA A 281 -1.18 14.13 -2.25
N THR A 282 -0.13 14.43 -3.02
CA THR A 282 1.18 14.81 -2.46
C THR A 282 1.05 16.09 -1.65
N VAL A 283 0.46 17.16 -2.20
CA VAL A 283 0.24 18.42 -1.48
C VAL A 283 -0.54 18.19 -0.18
N SER A 284 -1.64 17.43 -0.22
CA SER A 284 -2.45 17.07 0.95
C SER A 284 -1.64 16.35 2.03
N LEU A 285 -0.84 15.36 1.64
CA LEU A 285 0.02 14.60 2.56
C LEU A 285 1.15 15.45 3.14
N SER A 286 1.68 16.39 2.37
CA SER A 286 2.64 17.38 2.85
C SER A 286 2.01 18.27 3.90
N LEU A 287 0.93 18.97 3.56
CA LEU A 287 0.21 19.85 4.50
C LEU A 287 -0.11 19.12 5.81
N THR A 288 -0.58 17.87 5.72
CA THR A 288 -0.86 17.03 6.88
C THR A 288 0.38 16.68 7.71
N THR A 289 1.54 16.55 7.07
CA THR A 289 2.81 16.25 7.75
C THR A 289 3.30 17.44 8.55
N TYR A 290 3.36 18.62 7.94
CA TYR A 290 3.79 19.83 8.61
C TYR A 290 2.77 20.30 9.65
N SER A 291 1.48 20.09 9.41
CA SER A 291 0.47 20.38 10.43
C SER A 291 0.68 19.56 11.69
N ARG A 292 1.23 18.33 11.60
CA ARG A 292 1.63 17.57 12.80
C ARG A 292 2.62 18.35 13.66
N ASN A 293 3.63 18.94 13.04
CA ASN A 293 4.70 19.66 13.75
C ASN A 293 4.19 20.95 14.41
N ILE A 294 3.12 21.53 13.89
CA ILE A 294 2.49 22.72 14.46
C ILE A 294 1.49 22.35 15.55
N VAL A 295 0.69 21.30 15.31
CA VAL A 295 -0.41 20.92 16.19
C VAL A 295 0.09 20.15 17.41
N TYR A 296 1.04 19.23 17.28
CA TYR A 296 1.57 18.52 18.44
C TYR A 296 2.63 19.36 19.16
N LEU A 297 2.36 19.69 20.41
CA LEU A 297 3.40 20.13 21.35
C LEU A 297 3.67 19.00 22.32
N VAL A 298 4.89 18.48 22.30
CA VAL A 298 5.40 17.64 23.39
C VAL A 298 5.94 18.61 24.45
N LEU A 299 5.14 18.89 25.47
CA LEU A 299 5.56 19.69 26.62
C LEU A 299 5.56 18.77 27.85
N PHE A 300 6.74 18.61 28.47
CA PHE A 300 6.92 17.86 29.72
C PHE A 300 6.44 16.39 29.67
N GLY A 301 6.67 15.69 28.55
CA GLY A 301 6.29 14.28 28.42
C GLY A 301 4.78 14.02 28.27
N SER A 302 3.96 15.06 28.22
CA SER A 302 2.54 15.00 27.88
C SER A 302 2.33 15.50 26.44
N SER A 303 1.56 14.75 25.66
CA SER A 303 1.14 15.15 24.31
C SER A 303 0.00 16.16 24.39
N GLY A 304 0.29 17.44 24.18
CA GLY A 304 -0.71 18.50 24.04
C GLY A 304 -0.99 18.83 22.57
N SER A 305 -2.05 19.58 22.30
CA SER A 305 -2.30 20.14 20.97
C SER A 305 -2.55 21.64 20.98
N VAL A 306 -1.91 22.37 20.05
CA VAL A 306 -2.19 23.79 19.80
C VAL A 306 -3.33 23.90 18.79
N THR A 307 -4.54 24.15 19.28
CA THR A 307 -5.74 24.35 18.45
C THR A 307 -6.18 25.81 18.38
N GLY A 308 -5.39 26.74 18.96
CA GLY A 308 -5.67 28.18 18.95
C GLY A 308 -5.46 28.86 17.59
N LEU A 309 -4.77 28.19 16.66
CA LEU A 309 -4.82 28.52 15.24
C LEU A 309 -5.91 27.62 14.62
N ASP A 310 -7.01 28.19 14.12
CA ASP A 310 -8.05 27.45 13.37
C ASP A 310 -7.42 26.59 12.25
N VAL A 311 -8.16 25.62 11.70
CA VAL A 311 -7.65 24.74 10.62
C VAL A 311 -7.13 25.56 9.43
N ILE A 312 -7.80 26.66 9.09
CA ILE A 312 -7.36 27.57 8.02
C ILE A 312 -6.05 28.27 8.40
N GLY A 313 -5.90 28.70 9.65
CA GLY A 313 -4.66 29.29 10.17
C GLY A 313 -3.49 28.31 10.11
N VAL A 314 -3.72 27.06 10.52
CA VAL A 314 -2.72 25.98 10.39
C VAL A 314 -2.40 25.71 8.93
N LEU A 315 -3.41 25.61 8.04
CA LEU A 315 -3.21 25.43 6.60
C LEU A 315 -2.38 26.56 5.99
N LEU A 316 -2.69 27.82 6.29
CA LEU A 316 -1.97 28.98 5.74
C LEU A 316 -0.53 29.07 6.26
N LYS A 317 -0.33 28.85 7.55
CA LYS A 317 1.01 28.80 8.15
C LYS A 317 1.82 27.67 7.52
N THR A 318 1.22 26.49 7.43
CA THR A 318 1.83 25.31 6.81
C THR A 318 2.13 25.54 5.34
N ALA A 319 1.18 26.11 4.58
CA ALA A 319 1.38 26.39 3.16
C ALA A 319 2.50 27.39 2.94
N ARG A 320 2.61 28.43 3.77
CA ARG A 320 3.70 29.40 3.73
C ARG A 320 5.06 28.73 3.96
N ASP A 321 5.13 27.82 4.92
CA ASP A 321 6.36 27.10 5.26
C ASP A 321 6.72 26.00 4.23
N ILE A 322 5.74 25.52 3.45
CA ILE A 322 5.89 24.51 2.38
C ILE A 322 6.24 25.09 1.00
N ILE A 323 6.22 26.43 0.79
CA ILE A 323 6.51 27.05 -0.52
C ILE A 323 7.90 26.69 -1.08
N ASP A 324 8.75 26.02 -0.30
CA ASP A 324 9.96 25.38 -0.78
C ASP A 324 9.63 24.13 -1.63
N TRP A 325 9.58 24.30 -2.96
CA TRP A 325 9.25 23.25 -3.94
C TRP A 325 10.08 21.97 -3.77
N ASP A 326 11.30 22.11 -3.27
CA ASP A 326 12.21 21.00 -2.99
C ASP A 326 11.61 20.04 -1.95
N GLN A 327 10.80 20.55 -1.01
CA GLN A 327 10.16 19.76 0.03
C GLN A 327 9.00 18.90 -0.48
N LEU A 328 8.30 19.36 -1.55
CA LEU A 328 7.22 18.59 -2.15
C LEU A 328 7.71 17.29 -2.80
N TRP A 329 8.92 17.31 -3.38
CA TRP A 329 9.53 16.13 -3.98
C TRP A 329 9.91 15.06 -2.93
N LEU A 330 10.19 15.46 -1.68
CA LEU A 330 10.55 14.55 -0.59
C LEU A 330 9.38 13.68 -0.11
N ILE A 331 8.15 14.06 -0.45
CA ILE A 331 6.94 13.34 -0.03
C ILE A 331 6.87 11.96 -0.68
N ILE A 332 7.23 11.86 -1.95
CA ILE A 332 7.14 10.61 -2.70
C ILE A 332 8.01 9.53 -2.03
N PRO A 333 9.31 9.77 -1.76
CA PRO A 333 10.13 8.89 -0.94
C PRO A 333 9.54 8.63 0.46
N SER A 334 8.93 9.62 1.12
CA SER A 334 8.31 9.41 2.44
C SER A 334 7.09 8.48 2.40
N ILE A 335 6.25 8.57 1.36
CA ILE A 335 5.11 7.67 1.18
C ILE A 335 5.60 6.28 0.83
N ILE A 336 6.53 6.19 -0.13
CA ILE A 336 7.03 4.91 -0.61
C ILE A 336 7.85 4.20 0.47
N GLY A 337 8.63 4.95 1.25
CA GLY A 337 9.38 4.45 2.40
C GLY A 337 8.52 3.97 3.57
N ARG A 338 7.21 4.25 3.59
CA ARG A 338 6.28 3.62 4.55
C ARG A 338 5.93 2.18 4.20
N PHE A 339 6.14 1.78 2.94
CA PHE A 339 5.98 0.38 2.55
C PHE A 339 7.22 -0.41 2.95
N GLU A 340 8.38 0.07 2.52
CA GLU A 340 9.70 -0.42 2.91
C GLU A 340 10.68 0.71 2.59
N SER A 341 11.57 1.09 3.50
CA SER A 341 12.61 2.09 3.20
C SER A 341 13.99 1.46 3.21
N PHE A 342 14.88 1.95 2.36
CA PHE A 342 16.28 1.57 2.39
C PHE A 342 16.92 1.84 3.77
N GLU A 343 16.55 2.93 4.43
CA GLU A 343 16.96 3.25 5.81
C GLU A 343 16.64 2.12 6.78
N GLN A 344 15.42 1.55 6.73
CA GLN A 344 15.06 0.45 7.62
C GLN A 344 15.80 -0.83 7.25
N LEU A 345 15.92 -1.17 5.95
CA LEU A 345 16.73 -2.31 5.53
C LEU A 345 18.19 -2.20 6.00
N TRP A 346 18.75 -0.98 5.96
CA TRP A 346 20.07 -0.69 6.47
C TRP A 346 20.14 -0.92 7.99
N ARG A 347 19.24 -0.33 8.78
CA ARG A 347 19.23 -0.51 10.25
C ARG A 347 19.14 -1.98 10.64
N VAL A 348 18.27 -2.70 9.94
CA VAL A 348 17.98 -4.11 10.20
C VAL A 348 19.12 -5.02 9.77
N SER A 349 19.94 -4.60 8.82
CA SER A 349 21.12 -5.36 8.39
C SER A 349 22.18 -5.55 9.48
N PHE A 350 22.13 -4.78 10.58
CA PHE A 350 23.02 -4.88 11.74
C PHE A 350 22.38 -5.51 12.97
N VAL A 351 21.08 -5.85 12.92
CA VAL A 351 20.38 -6.45 14.06
C VAL A 351 21.02 -7.77 14.43
N ASN A 352 21.35 -7.94 15.72
CA ASN A 352 21.71 -9.25 16.26
C ASN A 352 20.42 -10.07 16.53
N PRO A 353 20.16 -11.12 15.74
CA PRO A 353 18.93 -11.91 15.88
C PRO A 353 18.85 -12.68 17.20
N GLU A 354 19.95 -12.96 17.87
CA GLU A 354 19.95 -13.68 19.16
C GLU A 354 19.23 -12.89 20.26
N ILE A 355 19.34 -11.56 20.23
CA ILE A 355 18.65 -10.65 21.16
C ILE A 355 17.13 -10.72 20.94
N LEU A 356 16.70 -11.04 19.72
CA LEU A 356 15.29 -11.20 19.33
C LEU A 356 14.79 -12.65 19.46
N GLY A 357 15.52 -13.52 20.17
CA GLY A 357 15.16 -14.94 20.33
C GLY A 357 15.55 -15.84 19.16
N GLY A 358 16.36 -15.35 18.23
CA GLY A 358 16.91 -16.09 17.09
C GLY A 358 16.08 -15.97 15.81
N GLY A 359 16.67 -16.41 14.69
CA GLY A 359 16.07 -16.34 13.36
C GLY A 359 14.74 -17.10 13.23
N TRP A 360 14.56 -18.18 13.98
CA TRP A 360 13.26 -18.87 14.04
C TRP A 360 12.18 -18.04 14.71
N ALA A 361 12.49 -17.34 15.81
CA ALA A 361 11.54 -16.45 16.48
C ALA A 361 11.11 -15.32 15.52
N ILE A 362 12.07 -14.76 14.79
CA ILE A 362 11.83 -13.73 13.76
C ILE A 362 10.95 -14.27 12.62
N ILE A 363 11.24 -15.47 12.11
CA ILE A 363 10.39 -16.14 11.11
C ILE A 363 8.99 -16.30 11.65
N THR A 364 8.85 -16.88 12.83
CA THR A 364 7.54 -17.11 13.41
C THR A 364 6.81 -15.78 13.54
N LYS A 365 7.42 -14.72 14.06
CA LYS A 365 6.81 -13.38 14.15
C LYS A 365 6.30 -12.85 12.82
N SER A 366 7.05 -13.05 11.73
CA SER A 366 6.62 -12.61 10.38
C SER A 366 5.36 -13.35 9.89
N VAL A 367 5.10 -14.55 10.41
CA VAL A 367 3.94 -15.38 10.04
C VAL A 367 2.83 -15.30 11.08
N ASP A 368 3.19 -14.96 12.31
CA ASP A 368 2.45 -15.27 13.51
C ASP A 368 1.45 -14.17 13.88
N TRP A 369 0.31 -14.64 14.38
CA TRP A 369 -0.85 -13.91 14.87
C TRP A 369 -0.63 -13.41 16.31
N ARG A 370 0.56 -12.86 16.59
CA ARG A 370 0.99 -12.42 17.93
C ARG A 370 1.15 -13.53 18.98
N LEU A 371 1.33 -14.80 18.62
CA LEU A 371 1.64 -15.85 19.60
C LEU A 371 3.04 -15.68 20.22
N ILE A 372 3.94 -14.99 19.52
CA ILE A 372 5.32 -14.72 19.93
C ILE A 372 5.52 -13.20 19.98
N ASP A 373 5.74 -12.69 21.19
CA ASP A 373 6.27 -11.35 21.38
C ASP A 373 7.80 -11.44 21.31
N LEU A 374 8.41 -10.75 20.34
CA LEU A 374 9.87 -10.64 20.23
C LEU A 374 10.44 -9.65 21.26
N GLY A 375 9.58 -9.07 22.10
CA GLY A 375 9.92 -7.94 22.96
C GLY A 375 10.01 -6.69 22.10
N HIS A 376 8.91 -5.93 22.03
CA HIS A 376 8.85 -4.68 21.28
C HIS A 376 10.04 -3.76 21.63
N ASP A 377 10.31 -3.60 22.92
CA ASP A 377 11.44 -2.80 23.40
C ASP A 377 12.81 -3.34 22.96
N ALA A 378 12.97 -4.66 22.86
CA ALA A 378 14.21 -5.27 22.38
C ALA A 378 14.45 -4.97 20.90
N ILE A 379 13.42 -5.07 20.06
CA ILE A 379 13.52 -4.68 18.64
C ILE A 379 13.86 -3.20 18.51
N HIS A 380 13.16 -2.35 19.25
CA HIS A 380 13.36 -0.90 19.19
C HIS A 380 14.75 -0.48 19.65
N LEU A 381 15.20 -1.02 20.78
CA LEU A 381 16.52 -0.76 21.31
C LEU A 381 17.60 -1.26 20.35
N GLU A 382 17.41 -2.43 19.75
CA GLU A 382 18.38 -3.02 18.83
C GLU A 382 18.38 -2.33 17.45
N VAL A 383 17.25 -1.86 16.94
CA VAL A 383 17.15 -1.22 15.61
C VAL A 383 17.44 0.29 15.67
N LEU A 384 16.97 0.96 16.73
CA LEU A 384 16.97 2.43 16.84
C LEU A 384 17.86 2.97 17.96
N GLY A 385 18.27 2.13 18.91
CA GLY A 385 19.11 2.56 20.05
C GLY A 385 18.34 3.33 21.12
N TYR A 386 17.01 3.22 21.19
CA TYR A 386 16.19 3.82 22.24
C TYR A 386 14.91 3.02 22.49
N THR A 387 14.38 3.11 23.71
CA THR A 387 13.05 2.56 24.05
C THR A 387 11.97 3.57 23.72
N VAL A 388 10.83 3.08 23.23
CA VAL A 388 9.65 3.91 22.95
C VAL A 388 8.71 3.89 24.15
N PRO A 389 7.91 4.95 24.35
CA PRO A 389 6.79 4.88 25.27
C PRO A 389 5.82 3.76 24.89
N GLU A 390 5.18 3.17 25.89
CA GLU A 390 4.19 2.10 25.71
C GLU A 390 3.10 2.51 24.70
N GLY A 391 2.79 1.63 23.75
CA GLY A 391 1.80 1.88 22.69
C GLY A 391 2.34 2.50 21.39
N PHE A 392 3.62 2.86 21.32
CA PHE A 392 4.29 3.21 20.06
C PHE A 392 5.02 2.00 19.48
N TYR A 393 4.84 1.74 18.18
CA TYR A 393 5.41 0.59 17.48
C TYR A 393 6.17 1.08 16.23
N MET A 394 7.47 0.81 16.15
CA MET A 394 8.37 1.27 15.07
C MET A 394 9.70 0.47 15.06
N GLY A 395 9.85 -0.55 14.23
CA GLY A 395 11.15 -1.25 14.16
C GLY A 395 11.25 -2.19 12.98
N LEU A 396 10.47 -3.26 13.00
CA LEU A 396 10.36 -4.27 11.94
C LEU A 396 8.91 -4.35 11.48
N GLY A 397 8.65 -3.90 10.26
CA GLY A 397 7.34 -3.91 9.62
C GLY A 397 7.30 -4.85 8.43
N GLY A 398 8.32 -4.83 7.57
CA GLY A 398 8.29 -5.48 6.26
C GLY A 398 8.80 -6.92 6.22
N VAL A 399 8.38 -7.69 5.21
CA VAL A 399 8.92 -9.06 4.97
C VAL A 399 10.43 -9.04 4.73
N LEU A 400 10.94 -8.02 4.04
CA LEU A 400 12.37 -7.94 3.74
C LEU A 400 13.18 -7.56 4.98
N GLU A 401 12.68 -6.64 5.80
CA GLU A 401 13.22 -6.37 7.15
C GLU A 401 13.30 -7.65 8.00
N TYR A 402 12.20 -8.38 8.19
CA TYR A 402 12.22 -9.64 8.97
C TYR A 402 13.20 -10.67 8.41
N MET A 403 13.25 -10.81 7.08
CA MET A 403 14.18 -11.71 6.41
C MET A 403 15.64 -11.28 6.64
N LEU A 404 15.98 -10.00 6.49
CA LEU A 404 17.33 -9.50 6.71
C LEU A 404 17.78 -9.73 8.15
N ALA A 405 16.91 -9.45 9.13
CA ALA A 405 17.21 -9.66 10.54
C ALA A 405 17.57 -11.12 10.83
N ALA A 406 16.79 -12.07 10.32
CA ALA A 406 17.03 -13.49 10.55
C ALA A 406 18.28 -14.01 9.83
N VAL A 407 18.52 -13.56 8.60
CA VAL A 407 19.67 -14.00 7.79
C VAL A 407 21.01 -13.56 8.40
N ASN A 408 21.02 -12.51 9.23
CA ASN A 408 22.21 -12.14 10.01
C ASN A 408 22.69 -13.27 10.92
N GLN A 409 21.80 -14.19 11.35
CA GLN A 409 22.20 -15.38 12.10
C GLN A 409 22.79 -16.45 11.18
N SER A 410 22.12 -16.69 10.05
CA SER A 410 22.49 -17.74 9.11
C SER A 410 21.86 -17.55 7.74
N ILE A 411 22.66 -17.78 6.69
CA ILE A 411 22.20 -17.80 5.29
C ILE A 411 21.07 -18.80 5.04
N PHE A 412 20.95 -19.86 5.85
CA PHE A 412 19.91 -20.87 5.69
C PHE A 412 18.50 -20.32 5.90
N PHE A 413 18.34 -19.19 6.61
CA PHE A 413 17.04 -18.58 6.85
C PHE A 413 16.38 -17.99 5.59
N TYR A 414 17.10 -17.84 4.47
CA TYR A 414 16.45 -17.51 3.19
C TYR A 414 15.38 -18.53 2.78
N ILE A 415 15.65 -19.82 3.00
CA ILE A 415 14.80 -20.92 2.54
C ILE A 415 13.43 -20.91 3.25
N PRO A 416 13.34 -20.95 4.60
CA PRO A 416 12.04 -20.96 5.27
C PRO A 416 11.23 -19.67 4.99
N PHE A 417 11.86 -18.48 4.97
CA PHE A 417 11.16 -17.25 4.58
C PHE A 417 10.59 -17.34 3.16
N ALA A 418 11.38 -17.83 2.21
CA ALA A 418 10.97 -18.00 0.83
C ALA A 418 9.83 -19.03 0.69
N ILE A 419 9.87 -20.13 1.44
CA ILE A 419 8.79 -21.13 1.49
C ILE A 419 7.50 -20.51 1.99
N VAL A 420 7.55 -19.78 3.12
CA VAL A 420 6.36 -19.19 3.72
C VAL A 420 5.78 -18.11 2.81
N ALA A 421 6.60 -17.17 2.33
CA ALA A 421 6.16 -16.12 1.43
C ALA A 421 5.56 -16.68 0.14
N ALA A 422 6.21 -17.66 -0.49
CA ALA A 422 5.70 -18.28 -1.70
C ALA A 422 4.38 -19.03 -1.43
N SER A 423 4.30 -19.78 -0.33
CA SER A 423 3.10 -20.54 0.03
C SER A 423 1.90 -19.62 0.28
N LEU A 424 2.06 -18.58 1.10
CA LEU A 424 0.99 -17.62 1.40
C LEU A 424 0.51 -16.88 0.15
N LEU A 425 1.43 -16.38 -0.68
CA LEU A 425 1.08 -15.66 -1.90
C LEU A 425 0.41 -16.56 -2.96
N ILE A 426 0.78 -17.85 -3.04
CA ILE A 426 0.10 -18.82 -3.91
C ILE A 426 -1.29 -19.14 -3.37
N LEU A 427 -1.40 -19.49 -2.08
CA LEU A 427 -2.66 -19.85 -1.44
C LEU A 427 -3.67 -18.71 -1.56
N GLN A 428 -3.25 -17.48 -1.28
CA GLN A 428 -4.08 -16.28 -1.36
C GLN A 428 -4.66 -16.09 -2.76
N GLU A 429 -3.80 -16.06 -3.78
CA GLU A 429 -4.24 -15.85 -5.16
C GLU A 429 -5.10 -17.01 -5.66
N THR A 430 -4.79 -18.25 -5.27
CA THR A 430 -5.57 -19.43 -5.64
C THR A 430 -6.95 -19.41 -4.98
N ALA A 431 -7.03 -19.16 -3.68
CA ALA A 431 -8.29 -19.05 -2.93
C ALA A 431 -9.19 -17.96 -3.54
N LEU A 432 -8.61 -16.80 -3.85
CA LEU A 432 -9.31 -15.71 -4.50
C LEU A 432 -9.82 -16.09 -5.88
N ARG A 433 -9.01 -16.72 -6.73
CA ARG A 433 -9.47 -17.18 -8.05
C ARG A 433 -10.60 -18.20 -7.94
N VAL A 434 -10.55 -19.11 -6.97
CA VAL A 434 -11.64 -20.06 -6.70
C VAL A 434 -12.92 -19.33 -6.29
N ILE A 435 -12.84 -18.40 -5.34
CA ILE A 435 -13.98 -17.57 -4.91
C ILE A 435 -14.52 -16.75 -6.07
N GLY A 436 -13.66 -16.07 -6.81
CA GLY A 436 -14.02 -15.23 -7.95
C GLY A 436 -14.78 -16.02 -9.01
N ASN A 437 -14.34 -17.23 -9.32
CA ASN A 437 -15.05 -18.12 -10.24
C ASN A 437 -16.37 -18.65 -9.64
N ARG A 438 -16.40 -18.99 -8.35
CA ARG A 438 -17.58 -19.53 -7.66
C ARG A 438 -18.73 -18.53 -7.54
N TYR A 439 -18.39 -17.27 -7.30
CA TYR A 439 -19.32 -16.15 -7.05
C TYR A 439 -19.40 -15.16 -8.23
N TYR A 440 -18.78 -15.46 -9.37
CA TYR A 440 -18.75 -14.61 -10.56
C TYR A 440 -18.27 -13.16 -10.29
N ILE A 441 -17.26 -13.01 -9.43
CA ILE A 441 -16.66 -11.70 -9.11
C ILE A 441 -15.97 -11.15 -10.37
N ASN A 442 -16.11 -9.85 -10.60
CA ASN A 442 -15.42 -9.17 -11.69
C ASN A 442 -13.88 -9.43 -11.62
N PRO A 443 -13.24 -9.92 -12.70
CA PRO A 443 -11.80 -10.23 -12.72
C PRO A 443 -10.88 -9.06 -12.34
N MET A 444 -11.31 -7.83 -12.60
CA MET A 444 -10.57 -6.62 -12.23
C MET A 444 -10.61 -6.38 -10.73
N LEU A 445 -11.79 -6.50 -10.11
CA LEU A 445 -11.93 -6.41 -8.66
C LEU A 445 -11.10 -7.50 -7.97
N LEU A 446 -11.13 -8.71 -8.54
CA LEU A 446 -10.31 -9.81 -8.06
C LEU A 446 -8.80 -9.49 -8.13
N SER A 447 -8.35 -8.93 -9.25
CA SER A 447 -6.94 -8.54 -9.43
C SER A 447 -6.52 -7.42 -8.47
N LEU A 448 -7.41 -6.45 -8.23
CA LEU A 448 -7.19 -5.37 -7.27
C LEU A 448 -7.10 -5.91 -5.83
N LEU A 449 -7.92 -6.89 -5.49
CA LEU A 449 -7.90 -7.51 -4.18
C LEU A 449 -6.63 -8.37 -4.00
N ILE A 450 -6.20 -9.14 -5.02
CA ILE A 450 -4.91 -9.82 -5.02
C ILE A 450 -3.76 -8.81 -4.84
N PHE A 451 -3.80 -7.69 -5.56
CA PHE A 451 -2.80 -6.63 -5.44
C PHE A 451 -2.73 -6.09 -4.00
N PHE A 452 -3.88 -5.72 -3.43
CA PHE A 452 -3.95 -5.13 -2.09
C PHE A 452 -3.46 -6.09 -1.01
N LEU A 453 -3.91 -7.35 -1.04
CA LEU A 453 -3.47 -8.34 -0.07
C LEU A 453 -1.97 -8.66 -0.20
N SER A 454 -1.45 -8.75 -1.43
CA SER A 454 -0.02 -9.02 -1.65
C SER A 454 0.85 -7.84 -1.20
N LEU A 455 0.39 -6.60 -1.44
CA LEU A 455 1.06 -5.40 -0.95
C LEU A 455 1.01 -5.33 0.58
N ASN A 456 -0.13 -5.67 1.20
CA ASN A 456 -0.22 -5.69 2.64
C ASN A 456 0.69 -6.77 3.26
N TYR A 457 0.71 -7.97 2.68
CA TYR A 457 1.66 -9.02 3.10
C TYR A 457 3.10 -8.54 3.01
N PHE A 458 3.48 -7.81 1.96
CA PHE A 458 4.82 -7.24 1.81
C PHE A 458 5.20 -6.29 2.97
N VAL A 459 4.26 -5.45 3.39
CA VAL A 459 4.49 -4.29 4.30
C VAL A 459 4.26 -4.62 5.77
N ALA A 460 3.36 -5.56 6.04
CA ALA A 460 2.90 -5.89 7.38
C ALA A 460 2.54 -7.38 7.45
N PRO A 461 3.50 -8.29 7.21
CA PRO A 461 3.26 -9.71 7.37
C PRO A 461 2.90 -9.99 8.83
N GLY A 462 1.95 -10.89 9.06
CA GLY A 462 1.51 -11.20 10.43
C GLY A 462 0.38 -10.33 10.99
N TYR A 463 -0.09 -9.28 10.28
CA TYR A 463 -1.15 -8.41 10.82
C TYR A 463 -2.50 -9.15 11.00
N ASP A 464 -3.02 -9.16 12.23
CA ASP A 464 -4.16 -10.00 12.66
C ASP A 464 -5.37 -9.92 11.73
N ILE A 465 -5.79 -8.70 11.37
CA ILE A 465 -6.97 -8.47 10.53
C ILE A 465 -6.79 -9.12 9.15
N MET A 466 -5.58 -9.06 8.62
CA MET A 466 -5.26 -9.52 7.27
C MET A 466 -5.10 -11.03 7.24
N ASN A 467 -4.56 -11.60 8.32
CA ASN A 467 -4.54 -13.03 8.54
C ASN A 467 -5.94 -13.61 8.74
N PHE A 468 -6.79 -12.97 9.55
CA PHE A 468 -8.19 -13.34 9.68
C PHE A 468 -8.89 -13.32 8.32
N PHE A 469 -8.70 -12.26 7.54
CA PHE A 469 -9.24 -12.18 6.19
C PHE A 469 -8.71 -13.30 5.29
N PHE A 470 -7.42 -13.60 5.34
CA PHE A 470 -6.81 -14.70 4.58
C PHE A 470 -7.38 -16.07 4.98
N ILE A 471 -7.59 -16.34 6.27
CA ILE A 471 -8.22 -17.58 6.76
C ILE A 471 -9.66 -17.66 6.25
N VAL A 472 -10.44 -16.60 6.38
CA VAL A 472 -11.82 -16.52 5.87
C VAL A 472 -11.84 -16.79 4.37
N LEU A 473 -10.90 -16.25 3.59
CA LEU A 473 -10.77 -16.54 2.16
C LEU A 473 -10.42 -18.01 1.90
N CYS A 474 -9.48 -18.59 2.64
CA CYS A 474 -9.11 -20.00 2.48
C CYS A 474 -10.30 -20.92 2.79
N ILE A 475 -10.98 -20.71 3.93
CA ILE A 475 -12.20 -21.43 4.31
C ILE A 475 -13.28 -21.26 3.23
N SER A 476 -13.55 -20.03 2.82
CA SER A 476 -14.54 -19.72 1.78
C SER A 476 -14.22 -20.38 0.43
N SER A 477 -12.94 -20.64 0.15
CA SER A 477 -12.52 -21.35 -1.06
C SER A 477 -12.75 -22.86 -0.96
N LEU A 478 -12.65 -23.45 0.24
CA LEU A 478 -12.82 -24.89 0.48
C LEU A 478 -14.30 -25.32 0.51
N PHE A 479 -15.18 -24.54 1.15
CA PHE A 479 -16.59 -24.92 1.33
C PHE A 479 -17.48 -24.57 0.12
N PRO A 480 -18.54 -25.34 -0.17
CA PRO A 480 -19.54 -25.00 -1.20
C PRO A 480 -20.24 -23.66 -0.88
N ARG A 481 -20.98 -23.11 -1.86
CA ARG A 481 -21.58 -21.76 -1.81
C ARG A 481 -22.32 -21.52 -0.49
N PHE A 482 -21.72 -20.73 0.40
CA PHE A 482 -22.44 -20.16 1.54
C PHE A 482 -23.37 -19.05 1.05
N ALA A 483 -24.67 -19.17 1.35
CA ALA A 483 -25.67 -18.16 1.01
C ALA A 483 -25.31 -16.79 1.60
N VAL A 484 -24.79 -16.74 2.84
CA VAL A 484 -24.42 -15.50 3.53
C VAL A 484 -23.27 -14.75 2.84
N ILE A 485 -22.24 -15.49 2.40
CA ILE A 485 -21.09 -14.92 1.67
C ILE A 485 -21.55 -14.45 0.28
N GLN A 486 -22.48 -15.17 -0.33
CA GLN A 486 -23.11 -14.72 -1.57
C GLN A 486 -23.81 -13.39 -1.32
N THR A 487 -24.58 -13.21 -0.25
CA THR A 487 -25.24 -11.92 0.04
C THR A 487 -24.25 -10.79 0.29
N PHE A 488 -23.14 -11.03 0.99
CA PHE A 488 -22.10 -10.02 1.24
C PHE A 488 -21.32 -9.65 -0.04
N LEU A 489 -20.87 -10.65 -0.81
CA LEU A 489 -20.18 -10.44 -2.08
C LEU A 489 -21.11 -9.90 -3.16
N VAL A 490 -22.40 -10.24 -3.12
CA VAL A 490 -23.45 -9.61 -3.92
C VAL A 490 -23.72 -8.21 -3.39
N LEU A 491 -23.58 -7.86 -2.11
CA LEU A 491 -23.69 -6.44 -1.71
C LEU A 491 -22.54 -5.61 -2.31
N VAL A 492 -21.32 -6.17 -2.27
CA VAL A 492 -20.12 -5.55 -2.87
C VAL A 492 -20.20 -5.56 -4.41
N GLY A 493 -20.77 -6.61 -5.01
CA GLY A 493 -20.85 -6.85 -6.45
C GLY A 493 -22.13 -6.36 -7.14
N ALA A 494 -23.26 -6.30 -6.45
CA ALA A 494 -24.55 -5.74 -6.90
C ALA A 494 -24.48 -4.22 -6.97
N CYS A 495 -23.52 -3.60 -6.29
CA CYS A 495 -23.08 -2.25 -6.64
C CYS A 495 -22.65 -2.11 -8.12
N SER A 496 -22.29 -3.22 -8.79
CA SER A 496 -22.02 -3.28 -10.24
C SER A 496 -23.07 -4.04 -11.07
N GLN A 497 -23.97 -4.83 -10.47
CA GLN A 497 -24.92 -5.68 -11.21
C GLN A 497 -26.40 -5.29 -11.06
N GLN A 498 -26.80 -4.48 -10.08
CA GLN A 498 -28.21 -4.20 -9.80
C GLN A 498 -28.89 -3.24 -10.80
N LEU A 499 -28.19 -2.85 -11.87
CA LEU A 499 -28.76 -2.12 -13.02
C LEU A 499 -29.17 -3.04 -14.19
N ARG A 500 -28.92 -4.35 -14.13
CA ARG A 500 -29.32 -5.28 -15.20
C ARG A 500 -30.80 -5.68 -15.23
N VAL A 501 -31.56 -5.47 -14.14
CA VAL A 501 -32.91 -6.07 -14.02
C VAL A 501 -34.05 -5.11 -14.39
N THR A 502 -33.81 -3.80 -14.53
CA THR A 502 -34.87 -2.83 -14.88
C THR A 502 -34.92 -2.44 -16.36
N GLY A 503 -34.19 -3.16 -17.23
CA GLY A 503 -34.16 -2.93 -18.68
C GLY A 503 -35.11 -3.79 -19.52
N ARG A 504 -36.14 -4.42 -18.92
CA ARG A 504 -37.27 -4.96 -19.70
C ARG A 504 -38.36 -3.90 -19.74
N SER A 505 -38.44 -3.21 -20.88
CA SER A 505 -39.65 -2.54 -21.32
C SER A 505 -40.80 -3.56 -21.31
N LEU A 506 -41.74 -3.40 -20.39
CA LEU A 506 -43.09 -3.92 -20.57
C LEU A 506 -43.73 -3.16 -21.74
N PRO A 507 -44.41 -3.82 -22.70
CA PRO A 507 -45.48 -3.17 -23.44
C PRO A 507 -46.64 -2.77 -22.52
#